data_AF-A0A1F8PNV2-F1
#
_entry.id   AF-A0A1F8PNV2-F1
#
_cell.length_a   1.000
_cell.length_b   1.000
_cell.length_c   1.000
_cell.angle_alpha   90.00
_cell.angle_beta   90.00
_cell.angle_gamma   90.00
#
_symmetry.space_group_name_H-M   'P 1'
#
loop_
_entity.id
_entity.type
_entity.pdbx_description
1 polymer ?
#
loop_
_entity_poly.entity_id
_entity_poly.type
_entity_poly.pdbx_seq_one_letter_code
_entity_poly.pdbx_strand_id
1 'polypeptide(L)' 'MDILLRTIAIFVEIAILAAIAYSVLNGVRLAVFDLGVGPKYSKIIAMALLAVGFIVLIFFIAHLTAFYPSIG' A
#
# COMPACT_ATOMS: atom_id res chain seq x y z
N MET A 1 7.45 20.04 16.91
CA MET A 1 6.71 20.24 15.65
C MET A 1 5.25 20.36 15.99
N ASP A 2 4.52 21.32 15.40
CA ASP A 2 3.08 21.43 15.62
C ASP A 2 2.38 20.10 15.32
N ILE A 3 1.42 19.72 16.17
CA ILE A 3 0.62 18.49 16.04
C ILE A 3 -0.03 18.41 14.64
N LEU A 4 -0.38 19.56 14.08
CA LEU A 4 -0.93 19.72 12.73
C LEU A 4 0.10 19.31 11.66
N LEU A 5 1.34 19.78 11.76
CA LEU A 5 2.39 19.46 10.79
C LEU A 5 2.72 17.96 10.81
N ARG A 6 2.78 17.34 12.00
CA ARG A 6 2.97 15.89 12.15
C ARG A 6 1.83 15.10 11.48
N THR A 7 0.60 15.54 11.67
CA THR A 7 -0.58 14.87 11.10
C THR A 7 -0.58 14.96 9.58
N ILE A 8 -0.29 16.14 9.02
CA ILE A 8 -0.19 16.36 7.57
C ILE A 8 0.91 15.48 6.98
N ALA A 9 2.08 15.42 7.61
CA ALA A 9 3.20 14.65 7.11
C ALA A 9 2.92 13.14 7.10
N ILE A 10 2.31 12.59 8.17
CA ILE A 10 1.85 11.20 8.20
C ILE A 10 0.85 10.93 7.06
N PHE A 11 -0.10 11.83 6.82
CA PHE A 11 -1.09 11.65 5.76
C PHE A 11 -0.46 11.62 4.37
N VAL A 12 0.48 12.55 4.11
CA VAL A 12 1.23 12.61 2.83
C VAL A 12 2.06 11.34 2.63
N GLU A 13 2.75 10.86 3.66
CA GLU A 13 3.54 9.62 3.56
C GLU A 13 2.67 8.39 3.31
N ILE A 14 1.53 8.26 3.98
CA ILE A 14 0.57 7.17 3.72
C ILE A 14 0.10 7.21 2.26
N ALA A 15 -0.20 8.40 1.73
CA ALA A 15 -0.65 8.54 0.35
C ALA A 15 0.44 8.11 -0.66
N ILE A 16 1.70 8.51 -0.42
CA ILE A 16 2.84 8.12 -1.26
C ILE A 16 3.05 6.61 -1.20
N LEU A 17 3.09 6.02 0.00
CA LEU A 17 3.28 4.59 0.18
C LEU A 17 2.14 3.77 -0.42
N ALA A 18 0.90 4.25 -0.32
CA ALA A 18 -0.24 3.62 -0.98
C ALA A 18 -0.12 3.63 -2.50
N ALA A 19 0.33 4.74 -3.09
CA ALA A 19 0.57 4.85 -4.53
C ALA A 19 1.69 3.90 -5.01
N ILE A 20 2.79 3.81 -4.24
CA ILE A 20 3.88 2.88 -4.52
C ILE A 20 3.39 1.43 -4.43
N ALA A 21 2.69 1.08 -3.34
CA ALA A 21 2.15 -0.26 -3.16
C ALA A 21 1.18 -0.65 -4.29
N TYR A 22 0.30 0.27 -4.70
CA TYR A 22 -0.59 0.07 -5.84
C TYR A 22 0.18 -0.19 -7.15
N SER A 23 1.22 0.60 -7.42
CA SER A 23 2.08 0.40 -8.60
C SER A 23 2.75 -0.97 -8.58
N VAL A 24 3.31 -1.39 -7.44
CA VAL A 24 3.94 -2.70 -7.26
C VAL A 24 2.93 -3.83 -7.46
N LEU A 25 1.74 -3.75 -6.85
CA LEU A 25 0.70 -4.78 -6.99
C LEU A 25 0.21 -4.93 -8.43
N ASN A 26 0.11 -3.84 -9.17
CA ASN A 26 -0.17 -3.89 -10.61
C ASN A 26 0.98 -4.52 -11.41
N GLY A 27 2.23 -4.23 -11.04
CA GLY A 27 3.40 -4.91 -11.60
C GLY A 27 3.36 -6.42 -11.38
N VAL A 28 3.01 -6.87 -10.17
CA VAL A 28 2.80 -8.29 -9.85
C VAL A 28 1.68 -8.88 -10.71
N ARG A 29 0.56 -8.17 -10.85
CA ARG A 29 -0.54 -8.61 -11.71
C ARG A 29 -0.09 -8.84 -13.15
N LEU A 30 0.69 -7.92 -13.71
CA LEU A 30 1.21 -8.02 -15.07
C LEU A 30 2.18 -9.20 -15.19
N ALA A 31 3.12 -9.34 -14.27
CA ALA A 31 4.08 -10.46 -14.25
C ALA A 31 3.37 -11.82 -14.18
N VAL A 32 2.29 -11.94 -13.38
CA VAL A 32 1.48 -13.17 -13.31
C VAL A 32 0.79 -13.46 -14.65
N PHE A 33 0.34 -12.44 -15.38
CA PHE A 33 -0.19 -12.63 -16.73
C PHE A 33 0.89 -13.06 -17.72
N ASP A 34 2.09 -12.47 -17.66
CA ASP A 34 3.22 -12.82 -18.53
C ASP A 34 3.69 -14.27 -18.32
N LEU A 35 3.53 -14.82 -17.12
CA LEU A 35 3.79 -16.23 -16.79
C LEU A 35 2.74 -17.20 -17.35
N GLY A 36 1.78 -16.73 -18.15
CA GLY A 36 0.80 -17.57 -18.82
C GLY A 36 -0.41 -17.93 -17.96
N VAL A 37 -0.63 -17.23 -16.84
CA VAL A 37 -1.85 -17.44 -16.05
C VAL A 37 -3.06 -16.93 -16.83
N GLY A 38 -3.90 -17.86 -17.25
CA GLY A 38 -5.05 -17.57 -18.10
C GLY A 38 -6.07 -16.62 -17.46
N PRO A 39 -6.87 -15.91 -18.28
CA PRO A 39 -7.83 -14.90 -17.82
C PRO A 39 -8.90 -15.43 -16.85
N LYS A 40 -9.11 -16.76 -16.82
CA LYS A 40 -9.97 -17.45 -15.84
C LYS A 40 -9.60 -17.13 -14.38
N TYR A 41 -8.32 -16.93 -14.08
CA TYR A 41 -7.84 -16.64 -12.72
C TYR A 41 -7.72 -15.14 -12.42
N SER A 42 -7.95 -14.27 -13.41
CA SER A 42 -7.81 -12.81 -13.29
C SER A 42 -8.59 -12.22 -12.09
N LYS A 43 -9.83 -12.69 -11.86
CA LYS A 43 -10.63 -12.26 -10.71
C LYS A 43 -10.03 -12.68 -9.37
N ILE A 44 -9.56 -13.92 -9.28
CA ILE A 44 -8.98 -14.46 -8.03
C ILE A 44 -7.68 -13.73 -7.71
N ILE A 45 -6.82 -13.52 -8.71
CA ILE A 45 -5.58 -12.76 -8.56
C ILE A 45 -5.87 -11.32 -8.14
N ALA A 46 -6.86 -10.66 -8.76
CA ALA A 46 -7.24 -9.31 -8.37
C ALA A 46 -7.74 -9.23 -6.93
N MET A 47 -8.55 -10.19 -6.47
CA MET A 47 -8.99 -10.24 -5.07
C MET A 47 -7.83 -10.49 -4.11
N ALA A 48 -6.91 -11.41 -4.44
CA ALA A 48 -5.73 -11.67 -3.64
C ALA A 48 -4.82 -10.43 -3.53
N LEU A 49 -4.55 -9.76 -4.65
CA LEU A 49 -3.76 -8.52 -4.66
C LEU A 49 -4.45 -7.40 -3.89
N LEU A 50 -5.77 -7.29 -3.97
CA LEU A 50 -6.55 -6.34 -3.17
C LEU A 50 -6.43 -6.64 -1.68
N ALA A 51 -6.56 -7.90 -1.26
CA ALA A 51 -6.38 -8.30 0.13
C ALA A 51 -4.98 -7.97 0.65
N VAL A 52 -3.93 -8.27 -0.14
CA VAL A 52 -2.55 -7.90 0.19
C VAL A 52 -2.40 -6.38 0.29
N GLY A 53 -2.99 -5.62 -0.64
CA GLY A 53 -2.99 -4.16 -0.61
C GLY A 53 -3.61 -3.58 0.67
N PHE A 54 -4.73 -4.14 1.14
CA PHE A 54 -5.33 -3.72 2.41
C PHE A 54 -4.44 -4.03 3.61
N ILE A 55 -3.83 -5.23 3.66
CA ILE A 55 -2.91 -5.61 4.74
C ILE A 55 -1.72 -4.64 4.79
N VAL A 56 -1.12 -4.35 3.64
CA VAL A 56 0.02 -3.42 3.52
C VAL A 56 -0.38 -2.00 3.95
N LEU A 57 -1.56 -1.52 3.54
CA LEU A 57 -2.05 -0.20 3.92
C LEU A 57 -2.27 -0.08 5.43
N ILE A 58 -2.91 -1.07 6.05
CA ILE A 58 -3.11 -1.12 7.51
C ILE A 58 -1.76 -1.11 8.23
N PHE A 59 -0.81 -1.90 7.73
CA PHE A 59 0.55 -1.92 8.27
C PHE A 59 1.22 -0.55 8.20
N PHE A 60 1.16 0.16 7.07
CA PHE A 60 1.75 1.50 6.95
C PHE A 60 1.10 2.52 7.89
N ILE A 61 -0.22 2.49 8.02
CA ILE A 61 -0.94 3.36 8.96
C ILE A 61 -0.47 3.08 10.39
N ALA A 62 -0.45 1.82 10.81
CA ALA A 62 -0.01 1.43 12.15
C ALA A 62 1.47 1.78 12.40
N HIS A 63 2.34 1.53 11.43
CA HIS A 63 3.76 1.83 11.53
C HIS A 63 4.02 3.33 11.65
N LEU A 64 3.45 4.14 10.76
CA LEU A 64 3.64 5.59 10.79
C LEU A 64 3.04 6.17 12.07
N THR A 65 1.82 5.78 12.46
CA THR A 65 1.24 6.29 13.72
C THR A 65 2.06 5.95 14.96
N ALA A 66 2.64 4.74 15.03
CA ALA A 66 3.43 4.29 16.17
C ALA A 66 4.84 4.89 16.23
N PHE A 67 5.52 5.03 15.08
CA PHE A 67 6.94 5.38 15.03
C PHE A 67 7.23 6.79 14.53
N TYR A 68 6.24 7.55 14.06
CA TYR A 68 6.50 8.91 13.57
C TYR A 68 7.02 9.79 14.70
N PRO A 69 8.22 10.38 14.58
CA PRO A 69 8.86 11.09 15.67
C PRO A 69 7.99 12.24 16.16
N SER A 70 7.75 12.27 17.48
CA SER A 70 7.26 13.47 18.15
C SER A 70 8.47 14.31 18.51
N ILE A 71 8.62 15.46 17.86
CA ILE A 71 9.63 16.43 18.30
C ILE A 71 9.07 17.09 19.56
N GLY A 72 9.44 16.52 20.71
CA GLY A 72 9.32 17.13 22.03
C GLY A 72 10.48 18.06 22.29
#